data_AF-B4FVW0-F1
#
_entry.id   AF-B4FVW0-F1
#
_cell.length_a   1.000
_cell.length_b   1.000
_cell.length_c   1.000
_cell.angle_alpha   90.00
_cell.angle_beta   90.00
_cell.angle_gamma   90.00
#
_symmetry.space_group_name_H-M   'P 1'
#
loop_
_entity.id
_entity.type
_entity.pdbx_description
1 polymer ?
#
loop_
_entity_poly.entity_id
_entity_poly.type
_entity_poly.pdbx_seq_one_letter_code
_entity_poly.pdbx_strand_id
1 'polypeptide(L)' 'MEAIEGMRVALGAAVILNYCLQGLFHPARKVREVYWKIYNSLYIGAQDALVASYPALEDDGDNIFSRPELAMFV' A
#
# COMPACT_ATOMS: atom_id res chain seq x y z
N MET A 1 17.25 -5.17 -1.21
CA MET A 1 15.90 -5.23 -0.61
C MET A 1 15.95 -4.76 0.83
N GLU A 2 16.97 -5.18 1.59
CA GLU A 2 17.24 -4.73 2.97
C GLU A 2 17.29 -3.21 3.16
N ALA A 3 17.83 -2.44 2.21
CA ALA A 3 17.83 -0.98 2.29
C ALA A 3 16.41 -0.38 2.32
N ILE A 4 15.46 -0.94 1.55
CA ILE A 4 14.06 -0.50 1.54
C ILE A 4 13.40 -0.83 2.89
N GLU A 5 13.78 -1.96 3.49
CA GLU A 5 13.26 -2.37 4.79
C GLU A 5 13.80 -1.50 5.94
N GLY A 6 15.07 -1.08 5.87
CA GLY A 6 15.63 -0.07 6.76
C GLY A 6 14.93 1.28 6.60
N MET A 7 14.72 1.72 5.34
CA MET A 7 13.98 2.95 5.06
C MET A 7 12.53 2.90 5.55
N ARG A 8 11.85 1.76 5.46
CA ARG A 8 10.49 1.57 6.01
C ARG A 8 10.44 1.86 7.50
N VAL A 9 11.44 1.44 8.27
CA VAL A 9 11.50 1.70 9.71
C VAL A 9 11.87 3.16 9.99
N ALA A 10 12.83 3.72 9.25
CA ALA A 10 13.32 5.07 9.48
C ALA A 10 12.34 6.18 9.03
N LEU A 11 11.66 5.99 7.88
CA LEU A 11 10.76 6.97 7.27
C LEU A 11 9.28 6.66 7.50
N GLY A 12 8.96 5.42 7.90
CA GLY A 12 7.61 4.93 8.04
C GLY A 12 7.12 4.15 6.81
N ALA A 13 6.22 3.19 7.06
CA ALA A 13 5.68 2.31 6.02
C ALA A 13 4.82 3.07 4.99
N ALA A 14 4.14 4.14 5.40
CA ALA A 14 3.31 4.99 4.53
C ALA A 14 4.10 5.58 3.35
N VAL A 15 5.32 6.06 3.61
CA VAL A 15 6.18 6.67 2.58
C VAL A 15 6.51 5.63 1.52
N ILE A 16 6.95 4.45 1.94
CA ILE A 16 7.32 3.37 1.01
C ILE A 16 6.09 2.86 0.24
N LEU A 17 4.92 2.78 0.91
CA LEU A 17 3.67 2.41 0.25
C LEU A 17 3.35 3.36 -0.90
N ASN A 18 3.48 4.68 -0.71
CA ASN A 18 3.21 5.68 -1.75
C ASN A 18 4.09 5.52 -3.01
N TYR A 19 5.35 5.09 -2.85
CA TYR A 19 6.20 4.73 -4.00
C TYR A 19 5.82 3.38 -4.61
N CYS A 20 5.37 2.43 -3.79
CA CYS A 20 5.01 1.08 -4.23
C CYS A 20 3.72 1.03 -5.06
N LEU A 21 2.73 1.87 -4.75
CA LEU A 21 1.41 1.83 -5.40
C LEU A 21 1.47 1.96 -6.94
N GLN A 22 2.40 2.75 -7.47
CA GLN A 22 2.54 3.02 -8.90
C GLN A 22 2.84 1.77 -9.74
N GLY A 23 3.58 0.81 -9.17
CA GLY A 23 4.00 -0.40 -9.88
C GLY A 23 3.14 -1.64 -9.59
N LEU A 24 2.23 -1.57 -8.62
CA LEU A 24 1.47 -2.72 -8.15
C LEU A 24 0.53 -3.27 -9.24
N PHE A 25 -0.16 -2.38 -9.96
CA PHE A 25 -1.09 -2.71 -11.04
C PHE A 25 -0.57 -2.35 -12.44
N HIS A 26 0.74 -2.09 -12.56
CA HIS A 26 1.36 -1.75 -13.83
C HIS A 26 1.13 -2.84 -14.90
N PRO A 27 0.87 -2.54 -16.20
CA PRO A 27 0.51 -3.54 -17.21
C PRO A 27 1.61 -4.57 -17.52
N ALA A 28 2.88 -4.19 -17.39
CA ALA A 28 4.01 -5.11 -17.60
C ALA A 28 4.22 -6.06 -16.41
N ARG A 29 4.23 -7.37 -16.68
CA ARG A 29 4.44 -8.44 -15.68
C ARG A 29 5.73 -8.27 -14.87
N LYS A 30 6.85 -7.98 -15.54
CA LYS A 30 8.17 -7.82 -14.89
C LYS A 30 8.18 -6.69 -13.85
N VAL A 31 7.41 -5.63 -14.09
CA VAL A 31 7.28 -4.51 -13.13
C VAL A 31 6.47 -4.98 -11.93
N ARG A 32 5.29 -5.57 -12.15
CA ARG A 32 4.45 -6.08 -11.07
C ARG A 32 5.20 -7.07 -10.17
N GLU A 33 5.93 -8.02 -10.73
CA GLU A 33 6.67 -9.02 -9.95
C GLU A 33 7.62 -8.38 -8.90
N VAL A 34 8.32 -7.31 -9.25
CA VAL A 34 9.21 -6.59 -8.32
C VAL A 34 8.41 -5.80 -7.29
N TYR A 35 7.38 -5.07 -7.72
CA TYR A 35 6.58 -4.22 -6.84
C TYR A 35 5.75 -5.02 -5.84
N TRP A 36 5.15 -6.13 -6.25
CA TRP A 36 4.46 -7.05 -5.35
C TRP A 36 5.41 -7.65 -4.31
N LYS A 37 6.67 -7.93 -4.69
CA LYS A 37 7.67 -8.40 -3.72
C LYS A 37 7.98 -7.33 -2.66
N ILE A 38 8.06 -6.06 -3.04
CA ILE A 38 8.24 -4.93 -2.11
C ILE A 38 7.01 -4.79 -1.21
N TYR A 39 5.80 -4.82 -1.79
CA TYR A 39 4.54 -4.74 -1.05
C TYR A 39 4.43 -5.85 0.01
N ASN A 40 4.77 -7.09 -0.35
CA ASN A 40 4.72 -8.23 0.57
C ASN A 40 5.64 -8.04 1.79
N SER A 41 6.86 -7.54 1.56
CA SER A 41 7.79 -7.22 2.66
C SER A 41 7.24 -6.09 3.55
N LEU A 42 6.63 -5.07 2.94
CA LEU A 42 6.00 -3.98 3.67
C LEU A 42 4.85 -4.47 4.56
N TYR A 43 3.99 -5.31 3.99
CA TYR A 43 2.81 -5.86 4.65
C TYR A 43 3.20 -6.72 5.85
N ILE A 44 4.18 -7.61 5.70
CA ILE A 44 4.67 -8.46 6.80
C ILE A 44 5.28 -7.59 7.91
N GLY A 45 6.02 -6.54 7.55
CA GLY A 45 6.77 -5.74 8.53
C GLY A 45 5.93 -4.77 9.35
N ALA A 46 4.85 -4.20 8.80
CA ALA A 46 4.06 -3.17 9.47
C ALA A 46 2.61 -3.10 8.95
N GLN A 47 1.92 -4.25 8.93
CA GLN A 47 0.54 -4.36 8.45
C GLN A 47 -0.41 -3.30 9.05
N ASP A 48 -0.39 -3.14 10.38
CA ASP A 48 -1.29 -2.25 11.10
C ASP A 48 -1.13 -0.78 10.68
N ALA A 49 0.11 -0.34 10.50
CA ALA A 49 0.42 1.02 10.06
C ALA A 49 -0.06 1.32 8.62
N LEU A 50 -0.29 0.30 7.79
CA LEU A 50 -0.76 0.47 6.42
C LEU A 50 -2.25 0.85 6.36
N VAL A 51 -3.05 0.47 7.36
CA VAL A 51 -4.50 0.73 7.39
C VAL A 51 -4.80 2.23 7.20
N ALA A 52 -4.05 3.07 7.90
CA ALA A 52 -4.16 4.53 7.83
C ALA A 52 -3.60 5.15 6.53
N SER A 53 -2.87 4.38 5.73
CA SER A 53 -2.12 4.87 4.57
C SER A 53 -2.66 4.38 3.22
N TYR A 54 -3.56 3.39 3.20
CA TYR A 54 -4.17 2.93 1.95
C TYR A 54 -4.96 4.06 1.28
N PRO A 55 -4.86 4.22 -0.05
CA PRO A 55 -5.64 5.21 -0.77
C PRO A 55 -7.13 4.95 -0.62
N ALA A 56 -7.93 6.02 -0.64
CA ALA A 56 -9.37 5.88 -0.80
C ALA A 56 -9.65 5.46 -2.24
N LEU A 57 -10.43 4.39 -2.40
CA LEU A 57 -10.91 3.93 -3.69
C LEU A 57 -12.41 4.27 -3.78
N GLU A 58 -12.83 4.75 -4.94
CA GLU A 58 -14.23 4.98 -5.25
C GLU A 58 -14.93 3.63 -5.48
N ASP A 59 -16.19 3.55 -5.09
CA ASP A 59 -17.02 2.37 -5.36
C ASP A 59 -17.25 2.24 -6.88
N ASP A 60 -17.28 1.01 -7.40
CA ASP A 60 -17.43 0.74 -8.84
C ASP A 60 -18.39 -0.42 -9.11
N GLY A 61 -19.43 -0.12 -9.89
CA GLY A 61 -20.48 -1.06 -10.28
C GLY A 61 -21.09 -1.77 -9.08
N ASP A 62 -20.79 -3.06 -8.97
CA ASP A 62 -21.30 -3.95 -7.92
C ASP A 62 -20.42 -3.98 -6.65
N ASN A 63 -19.28 -3.29 -6.63
CA ASN A 63 -18.30 -3.36 -5.55
C ASN A 63 -18.27 -2.08 -4.70
N ILE A 64 -18.30 -2.26 -3.38
CA ILE A 64 -18.08 -1.20 -2.39
C ILE A 64 -16.62 -1.30 -1.93
N PHE A 65 -15.80 -0.32 -2.30
CA PHE A 65 -14.37 -0.22 -1.96
C PHE A 65 -14.09 0.85 -0.90
N SER A 66 -15.02 1.76 -0.67
CA SER A 66 -14.95 2.79 0.35
C SER A 66 -14.92 2.18 1.77
N ARG A 67 -14.37 2.95 2.73
CA ARG A 67 -14.25 2.57 4.15
C ARG A 67 -14.94 3.63 5.02
N PRO A 68 -16.28 3.61 5.11
CA PRO A 68 -17.07 4.67 5.74
C PRO A 68 -16.71 4.92 7.21
N GLU A 69 -16.30 3.87 7.93
CA GLU A 69 -15.94 3.91 9.34
C GLU A 69 -14.75 4.87 9.61
N LEU A 70 -13.86 5.04 8.63
CA LEU A 70 -12.71 5.94 8.73
C LEU A 70 -13.06 7.41 8.47
N ALA A 71 -14.25 7.69 7.92
CA ALA A 71 -14.72 9.04 7.59
C ALA A 71 -15.70 9.60 8.62
N MET A 72 -16.08 8.82 9.65
CA MET A 72 -16.96 9.29 10.70
C MET A 72 -16.31 10.43 11.49
N PHE A 73 -17.07 11.50 11.70
CA PHE A 73 -16.70 12.63 12.55
C PHE A 73 -17.83 12.82 13.57
N VAL A 74 -17.48 12.98 14.85
CA VAL A 74 -18.41 13.17 15.98
C VAL A 74 -18.29 14.59 16.50
#